data_AF-A0A1G2DJL0-F1
#
_entry.id   AF-A0A1G2DJL0-F1
#
_cell.length_a   1.000
_cell.length_b   1.000
_cell.length_c   1.000
_cell.angle_alpha   90.00
_cell.angle_beta   90.00
_cell.angle_gamma   90.00
#
_symmetry.space_group_name_H-M   'P 1'
#
loop_
_entity.id
_entity.type
_entity.pdbx_description
1 polymer ?
#
loop_
_entity_poly.entity_id
_entity_poly.type
_entity_poly.pdbx_seq_one_letter_code
_entity_poly.pdbx_strand_id
1 'polypeptide(L)'
;MLVDGRAIAAELHERLAHAVGGLSQPPQLAIVIVGDDPVIESFVRIKKKIAEKLGISVIERRFDASVLASELLDAVKKLSEERTVDGIIIQLPLPSPIETQAILDAVPLKKDVDMLATHSVAAFRRGDAPVLPPVVGAIEEILERNAVAVTGKDVLIIGHGRLVGAPAELFFRHNDAHVTVIGREVERLSELTKEADIIISGAGQPGLLKPEMLKHGVVLIDAGTSESGGKIVGDAEPSCAEVASIFTPVPGGVGPIAVALIFKNLLLLAKASRILK
;
A
#
# COMPACT_ATOMS: atom_id res chain seq x y z
N MET A 1 15.35 -14.55 -7.81
CA MET A 1 15.87 -13.21 -7.49
C MET A 1 15.17 -12.71 -6.23
N LEU A 2 15.94 -12.30 -5.22
CA LEU A 2 15.38 -11.76 -3.98
C LEU A 2 15.25 -10.25 -4.10
N VAL A 3 14.04 -9.71 -3.95
CA VAL A 3 13.79 -8.27 -4.03
C VAL A 3 14.28 -7.60 -2.74
N ASP A 4 15.19 -6.64 -2.87
CA ASP A 4 15.54 -5.73 -1.78
C ASP A 4 14.67 -4.47 -1.84
N GLY A 5 13.48 -4.55 -1.25
CA GLY A 5 12.56 -3.43 -1.21
C GLY A 5 13.04 -2.26 -0.36
N ARG A 6 13.99 -2.47 0.57
CA ARG A 6 14.61 -1.37 1.32
C ARG A 6 15.56 -0.57 0.44
N ALA A 7 16.35 -1.24 -0.40
CA ALA A 7 17.19 -0.58 -1.40
C ALA A 7 16.34 0.20 -2.41
N ILE A 8 15.29 -0.42 -2.96
CA ILE A 8 14.34 0.25 -3.88
C ILE A 8 13.70 1.48 -3.21
N ALA A 9 13.26 1.35 -1.97
CA ALA A 9 12.68 2.47 -1.22
C ALA A 9 13.71 3.59 -0.98
N ALA A 10 14.98 3.28 -0.70
CA ALA A 10 16.03 4.27 -0.53
C ALA A 10 16.24 5.09 -1.82
N GLU A 11 16.33 4.44 -2.98
CA GLU A 11 16.41 5.12 -4.28
C GLU A 11 15.17 5.98 -4.57
N LEU A 12 13.98 5.50 -4.21
CA LEU A 12 12.74 6.29 -4.31
C LEU A 12 12.83 7.54 -3.42
N HIS A 13 13.29 7.41 -2.18
CA HIS A 13 13.44 8.55 -1.27
C HIS A 13 14.42 9.59 -1.80
N GLU A 14 15.55 9.19 -2.39
CA GLU A 14 16.50 10.13 -2.99
C GLU A 14 15.88 10.93 -4.14
N ARG A 15 15.19 10.23 -5.06
CA ARG A 15 14.45 10.87 -6.16
C ARG A 15 13.38 11.83 -5.64
N LEU A 16 12.66 11.44 -4.60
CA LEU A 16 11.61 12.24 -3.97
C LEU A 16 12.18 13.47 -3.27
N ALA A 17 13.28 13.34 -2.52
CA ALA A 17 13.92 14.45 -1.81
C ALA A 17 14.38 15.53 -2.80
N HIS A 18 15.00 15.12 -3.91
CA HIS A 18 15.36 16.04 -4.99
C HIS A 18 14.13 16.74 -5.58
N ALA A 19 13.06 16.00 -5.86
CA ALA A 19 11.84 16.56 -6.44
C ALA A 19 11.08 17.49 -5.48
N VAL A 20 11.10 17.23 -4.17
CA VAL A 20 10.52 18.11 -3.14
C VAL A 20 11.34 19.37 -2.99
N GLY A 21 12.67 19.28 -3.01
CA GLY A 21 13.58 20.43 -2.92
C GLY A 21 13.41 21.44 -4.07
N GLY A 22 12.86 21.01 -5.21
CA GLY A 22 12.53 21.88 -6.34
C GLY A 22 11.19 22.63 -6.23
N LEU A 23 10.41 22.42 -5.17
CA LEU A 23 9.13 23.11 -4.97
C LEU A 23 9.30 24.44 -4.24
N SER A 24 8.48 25.43 -4.59
CA SER A 24 8.44 26.73 -3.87
C SER A 24 7.98 26.61 -2.43
N GLN A 25 7.18 25.59 -2.12
CA GLN A 25 6.72 25.25 -0.79
C GLN A 25 6.71 23.73 -0.61
N PRO A 26 7.17 23.21 0.54
CA PRO A 26 7.14 21.77 0.78
C PRO A 26 5.69 21.27 0.82
N PRO A 27 5.39 20.04 0.35
CA PRO A 27 4.10 19.43 0.56
C PRO A 27 3.82 19.24 2.06
N GLN A 28 2.55 19.25 2.44
CA GLN A 28 2.12 18.97 3.81
C GLN A 28 1.21 17.74 3.87
N LEU A 29 1.57 16.80 4.73
CA LEU A 29 0.82 15.57 5.00
C LEU A 29 0.13 15.68 6.36
N ALA A 30 -1.17 15.41 6.41
CA ALA A 30 -1.88 15.22 7.67
C ALA A 30 -2.02 13.71 7.97
N ILE A 31 -1.77 13.30 9.20
CA ILE A 31 -1.99 11.93 9.68
C ILE A 31 -2.99 11.99 10.84
N VAL A 32 -4.13 11.33 10.65
CA VAL A 32 -5.18 11.18 11.66
C VAL A 32 -5.00 9.84 12.36
N ILE A 33 -4.87 9.89 13.68
CA ILE A 33 -4.50 8.75 14.54
C ILE A 33 -5.53 8.66 15.66
N VAL A 34 -6.05 7.46 15.93
CA VAL A 34 -7.04 7.21 16.97
C VAL A 34 -6.56 6.09 17.89
N GLY A 35 -6.48 6.38 19.18
CA GLY A 35 -5.99 5.46 20.21
C GLY A 35 -4.47 5.35 20.28
N ASP A 36 -4.01 4.52 21.21
CA ASP A 36 -2.60 4.31 21.54
C ASP A 36 -2.21 2.84 21.27
N ASP A 37 -1.92 2.53 20.01
CA ASP A 37 -1.46 1.21 19.59
C ASP A 37 0.06 1.28 19.25
N PRO A 38 0.93 0.48 19.91
CA PRO A 38 2.37 0.50 19.66
C PRO A 38 2.79 0.19 18.22
N VAL A 39 2.01 -0.64 17.51
CA VAL A 39 2.22 -0.97 16.10
C VAL A 39 1.89 0.24 15.24
N ILE A 40 0.74 0.88 15.48
CA ILE A 40 0.36 2.15 14.82
C ILE A 40 1.45 3.21 15.05
N GLU A 41 1.91 3.41 16.28
CA GLU A 41 2.95 4.37 16.61
C GLU A 41 4.26 4.10 15.87
N SER A 42 4.61 2.82 15.70
CA SER A 42 5.79 2.44 14.93
C SER A 42 5.67 2.87 13.46
N PHE A 43 4.52 2.62 12.82
CA PHE A 43 4.28 3.03 11.44
C PHE A 43 4.25 4.55 11.28
N VAL A 44 3.59 5.27 12.19
CA VAL A 44 3.53 6.74 12.20
C VAL A 44 4.94 7.31 12.33
N ARG A 45 5.75 6.80 13.27
CA ARG A 45 7.14 7.22 13.46
C ARG A 45 7.99 7.00 12.22
N ILE A 46 7.82 5.87 11.51
CA ILE A 46 8.50 5.60 10.25
C ILE A 46 8.11 6.64 9.19
N LYS A 47 6.80 6.88 9.00
CA LYS A 47 6.30 7.89 8.05
C LYS A 47 6.86 9.28 8.37
N LYS A 48 6.86 9.71 9.63
CA LYS A 48 7.44 11.00 10.05
C LYS A 48 8.93 11.11 9.73
N LYS A 49 9.71 10.08 10.06
CA LYS A 49 11.16 10.08 9.78
C LYS A 49 11.45 10.16 8.29
N ILE A 50 10.63 9.50 7.46
CA ILE A 50 10.76 9.61 6.01
C ILE A 50 10.37 11.01 5.55
N ALA A 51 9.22 11.53 6.00
CA ALA A 51 8.76 12.87 5.64
C ALA A 51 9.82 13.95 5.97
N GLU A 52 10.41 13.90 7.17
CA GLU A 52 11.49 14.79 7.59
C GLU A 52 12.70 14.72 6.64
N LYS A 53 13.15 13.51 6.29
CA LYS A 53 14.24 13.31 5.32
C LYS A 53 13.92 13.85 3.93
N LEU A 54 12.66 13.81 3.53
CA LEU A 54 12.20 14.30 2.23
C LEU A 54 11.94 15.83 2.23
N GLY A 55 12.02 16.50 3.38
CA GLY A 55 11.65 17.91 3.50
C GLY A 55 10.14 18.17 3.47
N ILE A 56 9.34 17.19 3.88
CA ILE A 56 7.87 17.23 3.90
C ILE A 56 7.37 17.56 5.30
N SER A 57 6.44 18.51 5.40
CA SER A 57 5.80 18.86 6.68
C SER A 57 4.75 17.82 7.04
N VAL A 58 4.71 17.39 8.32
CA VAL A 58 3.67 16.48 8.82
C VAL A 58 2.86 17.15 9.93
N ILE A 59 1.53 17.09 9.82
CA ILE A 59 0.59 17.45 10.89
C ILE A 59 0.02 16.15 11.45
N GLU A 60 0.08 15.99 12.77
CA GLU A 60 -0.60 14.90 13.47
C GLU A 60 -1.91 15.42 14.08
N ARG A 61 -3.00 14.66 13.88
CA ARG A 61 -4.25 14.83 14.60
C ARG A 61 -4.54 13.56 15.38
N ARG A 62 -4.32 13.62 16.68
CA ARG A 62 -4.46 12.49 17.60
C ARG A 62 -5.78 12.59 18.36
N PHE A 63 -6.46 11.46 18.46
CA PHE A 63 -7.71 11.30 19.18
C PHE A 63 -7.61 10.12 20.13
N ASP A 64 -8.31 10.20 21.25
CA ASP A 64 -8.47 9.06 22.15
C ASP A 64 -9.27 7.94 21.48
N ALA A 65 -9.09 6.70 21.93
CA ALA A 65 -9.85 5.54 21.41
C ALA A 65 -11.38 5.69 21.60
N SER A 66 -11.82 6.52 22.55
CA SER A 66 -13.22 6.84 22.85
C SER A 66 -13.82 7.97 22.01
N VAL A 67 -13.07 8.56 21.06
CA VAL A 67 -13.54 9.65 20.20
C VAL A 67 -14.85 9.31 19.50
N LEU A 68 -15.75 10.29 19.41
CA LEU A 68 -17.00 10.08 18.67
C LEU A 68 -16.74 10.09 17.17
N ALA A 69 -17.43 9.22 16.42
CA ALA A 69 -17.31 9.15 14.98
C ALA A 69 -17.61 10.50 14.29
N SER A 70 -18.54 11.29 14.82
CA SER A 70 -18.85 12.64 14.33
C SER A 70 -17.69 13.63 14.51
N GLU A 71 -17.01 13.58 15.65
CA GLU A 71 -15.86 14.45 15.94
C GLU A 71 -14.68 14.12 15.02
N LEU A 72 -14.43 12.83 14.81
CA LEU A 72 -13.40 12.36 13.88
C LEU A 72 -13.72 12.78 12.44
N LEU A 73 -14.98 12.63 12.01
CA LEU A 73 -15.44 13.04 10.68
C LEU A 73 -15.27 14.55 10.46
N ASP A 74 -15.64 15.37 11.44
CA ASP A 74 -15.50 16.83 11.36
C ASP A 74 -14.02 17.25 11.30
N ALA A 75 -13.14 16.56 12.02
CA ALA A 75 -11.71 16.81 11.93
C ALA A 75 -11.14 16.48 10.54
N VAL A 76 -11.54 15.35 9.95
CA VAL A 76 -11.13 14.98 8.58
C VAL A 76 -11.64 16.00 7.57
N LYS A 77 -12.91 16.44 7.67
CA LYS A 77 -13.47 17.49 6.79
C LYS A 77 -12.69 18.81 6.87
N LYS A 78 -12.33 19.26 8.08
CA LYS A 78 -11.50 20.46 8.27
C LYS A 78 -10.15 20.33 7.55
N LEU A 79 -9.45 19.21 7.75
CA LEU A 79 -8.20 18.93 7.03
C LEU A 79 -8.38 18.87 5.50
N SER A 80 -9.51 18.34 5.04
CA SER A 80 -9.87 18.27 3.62
C SER A 80 -10.05 19.66 2.99
N GLU A 81 -10.48 20.65 3.77
CA GLU A 81 -10.66 22.05 3.35
C GLU A 81 -9.38 22.90 3.51
N GLU A 82 -8.45 22.52 4.40
CA GLU A 82 -7.21 23.26 4.64
C GLU A 82 -6.35 23.35 3.37
N ARG A 83 -6.11 24.57 2.87
CA ARG A 83 -5.38 24.81 1.60
C ARG A 83 -3.90 24.45 1.65
N THR A 84 -3.33 24.35 2.85
CA THR A 84 -1.94 23.99 3.10
C THR A 84 -1.73 22.48 3.13
N VAL A 85 -2.76 21.69 3.47
CA VAL A 85 -2.71 20.22 3.51
C VAL A 85 -2.87 19.66 2.11
N ASP A 86 -1.86 18.96 1.63
CA ASP A 86 -1.82 18.36 0.29
C ASP A 86 -2.22 16.87 0.29
N GLY A 87 -2.12 16.18 1.43
CA GLY A 87 -2.54 14.79 1.56
C GLY A 87 -2.97 14.44 2.98
N ILE A 88 -3.82 13.44 3.11
CA ILE A 88 -4.39 12.97 4.38
C ILE A 88 -4.25 11.45 4.46
N ILE A 89 -3.76 10.96 5.59
CA ILE A 89 -3.75 9.55 5.96
C ILE A 89 -4.70 9.36 7.14
N ILE A 90 -5.63 8.44 7.00
CA ILE A 90 -6.38 7.88 8.14
C ILE A 90 -5.63 6.63 8.58
N GLN A 91 -4.94 6.70 9.72
CA GLN A 91 -4.12 5.59 10.17
C GLN A 91 -5.01 4.47 10.71
N LEU A 92 -4.97 3.32 10.05
CA LEU A 92 -5.74 2.13 10.39
C LEU A 92 -4.98 1.22 11.37
N PRO A 93 -5.69 0.33 12.10
CA PRO A 93 -7.15 0.24 12.20
C PRO A 93 -7.76 1.38 13.03
N LEU A 94 -9.03 1.71 12.75
CA LEU A 94 -9.84 2.57 13.63
C LEU A 94 -10.56 1.70 14.67
N PRO A 95 -10.78 2.20 15.91
CA PRO A 95 -11.48 1.44 16.94
C PRO A 95 -12.96 1.21 16.58
N SER A 96 -13.48 0.03 16.95
CA SER A 96 -14.93 -0.21 16.96
C SER A 96 -15.59 0.70 18.01
N PRO A 97 -16.75 1.32 17.74
CA PRO A 97 -17.69 1.06 16.64
C PRO A 97 -17.56 2.02 15.43
N ILE A 98 -16.43 2.72 15.26
CA ILE A 98 -16.28 3.70 14.17
C ILE A 98 -16.35 2.99 12.81
N GLU A 99 -17.30 3.40 11.98
CA GLU A 99 -17.41 2.91 10.61
C GLU A 99 -16.22 3.44 9.79
N THR A 100 -15.24 2.58 9.56
CA THR A 100 -13.97 2.98 8.94
C THR A 100 -14.17 3.60 7.55
N GLN A 101 -15.10 3.05 6.74
CA GLN A 101 -15.31 3.56 5.39
C GLN A 101 -15.90 4.98 5.38
N ALA A 102 -16.78 5.31 6.34
CA ALA A 102 -17.34 6.66 6.46
C ALA A 102 -16.25 7.71 6.74
N ILE A 103 -15.22 7.36 7.51
CA ILE A 103 -14.07 8.25 7.78
C ILE A 103 -13.15 8.36 6.56
N LEU A 104 -12.87 7.24 5.88
CA LEU A 104 -12.06 7.23 4.65
C LEU A 104 -12.72 8.06 3.53
N ASP A 105 -14.04 7.95 3.36
CA ASP A 105 -14.80 8.66 2.32
C ASP A 105 -14.85 10.17 2.53
N ALA A 106 -14.50 10.66 3.73
CA ALA A 106 -14.35 12.09 3.99
C ALA A 106 -13.04 12.69 3.45
N VAL A 107 -12.08 11.85 3.02
CA VAL A 107 -10.84 12.29 2.38
C VAL A 107 -11.09 12.46 0.88
N PRO A 108 -10.96 13.68 0.32
CA PRO A 108 -11.21 13.90 -1.10
C PRO A 108 -10.13 13.26 -1.96
N LEU A 109 -10.47 12.81 -3.17
CA LEU A 109 -9.54 12.20 -4.13
C LEU A 109 -8.21 12.95 -4.27
N LYS A 110 -8.28 14.29 -4.33
CA LYS A 110 -7.11 15.17 -4.49
C LYS A 110 -6.16 15.20 -3.27
N LYS A 111 -6.51 14.56 -2.16
CA LYS A 111 -5.71 14.44 -0.93
C LYS A 111 -5.59 13.00 -0.44
N ASP A 112 -6.19 12.03 -1.13
CA ASP A 112 -6.17 10.62 -0.71
C ASP A 112 -4.89 9.94 -1.20
N VAL A 113 -3.83 10.02 -0.38
CA VAL A 113 -2.52 9.46 -0.72
C VAL A 113 -2.47 7.93 -0.62
N ASP A 114 -3.39 7.33 0.14
CA ASP A 114 -3.50 5.87 0.32
C ASP A 114 -4.52 5.23 -0.64
N MET A 115 -5.35 6.02 -1.33
CA MET A 115 -6.39 5.58 -2.27
C MET A 115 -7.41 4.63 -1.64
N LEU A 116 -7.86 4.94 -0.42
CA LEU A 116 -8.74 4.09 0.37
C LEU A 116 -10.20 4.56 0.42
N ALA A 117 -10.48 5.80 0.00
CA ALA A 117 -11.85 6.27 -0.12
C ALA A 117 -12.57 5.57 -1.28
N THR A 118 -13.87 5.35 -1.14
CA THR A 118 -14.72 4.68 -2.13
C THR A 118 -14.64 5.38 -3.49
N HIS A 119 -14.67 6.71 -3.52
CA HIS A 119 -14.51 7.48 -4.77
C HIS A 119 -13.11 7.37 -5.37
N SER A 120 -12.07 7.21 -4.54
CA SER A 120 -10.69 7.02 -5.01
C SER A 120 -10.49 5.65 -5.62
N VAL A 121 -11.01 4.61 -4.99
CA VAL A 121 -11.02 3.26 -5.56
C VAL A 121 -11.86 3.21 -6.85
N ALA A 122 -13.00 3.90 -6.87
CA ALA A 122 -13.82 4.00 -8.08
C ALA A 122 -13.08 4.73 -9.21
N ALA A 123 -12.31 5.78 -8.89
CA ALA A 123 -11.47 6.46 -9.87
C ALA A 123 -10.37 5.55 -10.41
N PHE A 124 -9.71 4.82 -9.51
CA PHE A 124 -8.68 3.86 -9.89
C PHE A 124 -9.24 2.78 -10.82
N ARG A 125 -10.43 2.24 -10.51
CA ARG A 125 -11.15 1.28 -11.36
C ARG A 125 -11.51 1.84 -12.74
N ARG A 126 -11.77 3.13 -12.88
CA ARG A 126 -12.05 3.75 -14.19
C ARG A 126 -10.77 4.08 -14.98
N GLY A 127 -9.61 3.97 -14.36
CA GLY A 127 -8.34 4.40 -14.96
C GLY A 127 -8.17 5.93 -14.98
N ASP A 128 -8.95 6.68 -14.19
CA ASP A 128 -8.90 8.15 -14.11
C ASP A 128 -8.28 8.66 -12.79
N ALA A 129 -7.80 7.76 -11.92
CA ALA A 129 -7.11 8.16 -10.69
C ALA A 129 -5.78 8.85 -10.97
N PRO A 130 -5.46 9.95 -10.25
CA PRO A 130 -4.21 10.70 -10.44
C PRO A 130 -2.99 9.97 -9.86
N VAL A 131 -3.21 8.99 -8.99
CA VAL A 131 -2.18 8.22 -8.27
C VAL A 131 -2.64 6.78 -8.08
N LEU A 132 -1.71 5.88 -7.77
CA LEU A 132 -1.99 4.46 -7.54
C LEU A 132 -2.15 4.15 -6.05
N PRO A 133 -2.95 3.13 -5.67
CA PRO A 133 -2.86 2.54 -4.35
C PRO A 133 -1.40 2.17 -4.04
N PRO A 134 -0.84 2.51 -2.86
CA PRO A 134 0.59 2.33 -2.59
C PRO A 134 1.12 0.90 -2.79
N VAL A 135 0.32 -0.11 -2.44
CA VAL A 135 0.67 -1.53 -2.67
C VAL A 135 0.71 -1.86 -4.17
N VAL A 136 -0.22 -1.34 -4.97
CA VAL A 136 -0.22 -1.52 -6.42
C VAL A 136 1.01 -0.88 -7.04
N GLY A 137 1.32 0.37 -6.66
CA GLY A 137 2.54 0.99 -7.15
C GLY A 137 3.81 0.24 -6.73
N ALA A 138 3.80 -0.43 -5.57
CA ALA A 138 4.94 -1.24 -5.15
C ALA A 138 5.07 -2.51 -5.99
N ILE A 139 3.94 -3.17 -6.29
CA ILE A 139 3.88 -4.30 -7.23
C ILE A 139 4.41 -3.87 -8.60
N GLU A 140 3.92 -2.75 -9.14
CA GLU A 140 4.34 -2.19 -10.42
C GLU A 140 5.86 -1.90 -10.44
N GLU A 141 6.40 -1.19 -9.45
CA GLU A 141 7.83 -0.87 -9.36
C GLU A 141 8.68 -2.16 -9.31
N ILE A 142 8.23 -3.20 -8.60
CA ILE A 142 8.92 -4.49 -8.57
C ILE A 142 8.88 -5.16 -9.94
N LEU A 143 7.72 -5.22 -10.60
CA LEU A 143 7.58 -5.88 -11.90
C LEU A 143 8.40 -5.18 -12.98
N GLU A 144 8.33 -3.84 -13.05
CA GLU A 144 9.05 -3.03 -14.03
C GLU A 144 10.57 -3.16 -13.89
N ARG A 145 11.11 -3.06 -12.67
CA ARG A 145 12.54 -3.20 -12.40
C ARG A 145 13.11 -4.55 -12.82
N ASN A 146 12.26 -5.57 -12.80
CA ASN A 146 12.63 -6.94 -13.15
C ASN A 146 12.15 -7.33 -14.56
N ALA A 147 11.68 -6.37 -15.36
CA ALA A 147 11.21 -6.58 -16.72
C ALA A 147 10.16 -7.70 -16.86
N VAL A 148 9.27 -7.82 -15.87
CA VAL A 148 8.19 -8.82 -15.88
C VAL A 148 7.02 -8.29 -16.69
N ALA A 149 6.74 -8.93 -17.83
CA ALA A 149 5.53 -8.65 -18.61
C ALA A 149 4.27 -9.14 -17.87
N VAL A 150 3.24 -8.30 -17.80
CA VAL A 150 1.95 -8.60 -17.15
C VAL A 150 0.91 -9.12 -18.13
N THR A 151 0.86 -8.58 -19.34
CA THR A 151 -0.13 -8.92 -20.36
C THR A 151 -0.14 -10.42 -20.68
N GLY A 152 -1.33 -11.01 -20.62
CA GLY A 152 -1.57 -12.43 -20.91
C GLY A 152 -1.03 -13.40 -19.85
N LYS A 153 -0.55 -12.91 -18.69
CA LYS A 153 -0.09 -13.78 -17.58
C LYS A 153 -1.24 -14.30 -16.75
N ASP A 154 -1.10 -15.53 -16.27
CA ASP A 154 -1.99 -16.09 -15.27
C ASP A 154 -1.57 -15.61 -13.87
N VAL A 155 -2.42 -14.77 -13.26
CA VAL A 155 -2.16 -14.12 -11.98
C VAL A 155 -3.09 -14.69 -10.92
N LEU A 156 -2.51 -15.23 -9.85
CA LEU A 156 -3.24 -15.67 -8.66
C LEU A 156 -3.10 -14.62 -7.56
N ILE A 157 -4.23 -14.14 -7.04
CA ILE A 157 -4.29 -13.23 -5.91
C ILE A 157 -4.93 -13.96 -4.73
N ILE A 158 -4.22 -13.96 -3.59
CA ILE A 158 -4.65 -14.65 -2.38
C ILE A 158 -5.02 -13.61 -1.33
N GLY A 159 -6.32 -13.53 -1.01
CA GLY A 159 -6.92 -12.54 -0.14
C GLY A 159 -7.71 -11.48 -0.91
N HIS A 160 -8.89 -11.10 -0.37
CA HIS A 160 -9.77 -10.08 -0.95
C HIS A 160 -9.67 -8.73 -0.23
N GLY A 161 -8.62 -8.53 0.57
CA GLY A 161 -8.49 -7.37 1.44
C GLY A 161 -8.39 -6.06 0.65
N ARG A 162 -8.93 -4.98 1.24
CA ARG A 162 -8.93 -3.63 0.65
C ARG A 162 -7.54 -3.06 0.38
N LEU A 163 -6.53 -3.50 1.14
CA LEU A 163 -5.17 -2.95 1.07
C LEU A 163 -4.31 -3.61 -0.01
N VAL A 164 -4.57 -4.88 -0.32
CA VAL A 164 -3.70 -5.68 -1.21
C VAL A 164 -4.53 -6.31 -2.32
N GLY A 165 -5.40 -7.26 -1.97
CA GLY A 165 -6.09 -8.10 -2.96
C GLY A 165 -6.96 -7.33 -3.94
N ALA A 166 -7.90 -6.53 -3.43
CA ALA A 166 -8.83 -5.77 -4.26
C ALA A 166 -8.12 -4.78 -5.22
N PRO A 167 -7.15 -3.95 -4.77
CA PRO A 167 -6.45 -3.06 -5.69
C PRO A 167 -5.50 -3.80 -6.64
N ALA A 168 -4.86 -4.90 -6.22
CA ALA A 168 -4.05 -5.73 -7.12
C ALA A 168 -4.89 -6.36 -8.24
N GLU A 169 -6.09 -6.87 -7.92
CA GLU A 169 -7.02 -7.43 -8.92
C GLU A 169 -7.32 -6.43 -10.04
N LEU A 170 -7.63 -5.19 -9.67
CA LEU A 170 -7.89 -4.11 -10.63
C LEU A 170 -6.65 -3.81 -11.48
N PHE A 171 -5.48 -3.69 -10.87
CA PHE A 171 -4.22 -3.44 -11.58
C PHE A 171 -3.93 -4.51 -12.64
N PHE A 172 -3.98 -5.78 -12.26
CA PHE A 172 -3.65 -6.87 -13.19
C PHE A 172 -4.69 -6.99 -14.31
N ARG A 173 -5.99 -6.78 -14.02
CA ARG A 173 -7.02 -6.76 -15.08
C ARG A 173 -6.87 -5.59 -16.04
N HIS A 174 -6.48 -4.40 -15.57
CA HIS A 174 -6.21 -3.26 -16.46
C HIS A 174 -5.00 -3.48 -17.38
N ASN A 175 -4.12 -4.41 -17.01
CA ASN A 175 -2.94 -4.76 -17.79
C ASN A 175 -3.12 -6.09 -18.56
N ASP A 176 -4.37 -6.46 -18.85
CA ASP A 176 -4.75 -7.62 -19.69
C ASP A 176 -4.20 -8.96 -19.19
N ALA A 177 -4.08 -9.14 -17.86
CA ALA A 177 -3.74 -10.42 -17.25
C ALA A 177 -4.99 -11.27 -16.96
N HIS A 178 -4.84 -12.59 -16.92
CA HIS A 178 -5.87 -13.52 -16.47
C HIS A 178 -5.83 -13.61 -14.93
N VAL A 179 -6.81 -13.00 -14.26
CA VAL A 179 -6.77 -12.87 -12.80
C VAL A 179 -7.74 -13.85 -12.12
N THR A 180 -7.18 -14.72 -11.27
CA THR A 180 -7.93 -15.55 -10.32
C THR A 180 -7.72 -15.00 -8.92
N VAL A 181 -8.82 -14.73 -8.19
CA VAL A 181 -8.77 -14.24 -6.81
C VAL A 181 -9.40 -15.26 -5.88
N ILE A 182 -8.69 -15.61 -4.82
CA ILE A 182 -9.15 -16.61 -3.85
C ILE A 182 -9.05 -16.10 -2.41
N GLY A 183 -9.85 -16.70 -1.52
CA GLY A 183 -9.76 -16.47 -0.09
C GLY A 183 -8.60 -17.24 0.56
N ARG A 184 -8.60 -17.31 1.90
CA ARG A 184 -7.56 -18.01 2.68
C ARG A 184 -7.81 -19.52 2.77
N GLU A 185 -9.08 -19.93 2.77
CA GLU A 185 -9.50 -21.31 2.96
C GLU A 185 -9.96 -21.90 1.62
N VAL A 186 -9.03 -22.52 0.90
CA VAL A 186 -9.27 -23.03 -0.46
C VAL A 186 -8.62 -24.40 -0.59
N GLU A 187 -9.43 -25.44 -0.78
CA GLU A 187 -8.96 -26.83 -0.92
C GLU A 187 -7.98 -27.01 -2.09
N ARG A 188 -8.11 -26.18 -3.13
CA ARG A 188 -7.33 -26.24 -4.38
C ARG A 188 -6.15 -25.27 -4.43
N LEU A 189 -5.71 -24.71 -3.29
CA LEU A 189 -4.64 -23.70 -3.27
C LEU A 189 -3.36 -24.18 -3.98
N SER A 190 -2.92 -25.41 -3.71
CA SER A 190 -1.70 -25.98 -4.32
C SER A 190 -1.80 -26.16 -5.84
N GLU A 191 -2.99 -26.41 -6.37
CA GLU A 191 -3.22 -26.53 -7.82
C GLU A 191 -3.09 -25.16 -8.48
N LEU A 192 -3.78 -24.17 -7.94
CA LEU A 192 -3.81 -22.80 -8.48
C LEU A 192 -2.41 -22.15 -8.44
N THR A 193 -1.63 -22.38 -7.38
CA THR A 193 -0.26 -21.85 -7.27
C THR A 193 0.72 -22.50 -8.24
N LYS A 194 0.41 -23.69 -8.78
CA LYS A 194 1.23 -24.36 -9.81
C LYS A 194 0.90 -23.89 -11.23
N GLU A 195 -0.28 -23.33 -11.44
CA GLU A 195 -0.70 -22.80 -12.74
C GLU A 195 -0.21 -21.36 -12.94
N ALA A 196 -0.21 -20.57 -11.86
CA ALA A 196 0.11 -19.15 -11.88
C ALA A 196 1.54 -18.82 -12.37
N ASP A 197 1.64 -17.78 -13.19
CA ASP A 197 2.90 -17.12 -13.55
C ASP A 197 3.31 -16.07 -12.50
N ILE A 198 2.31 -15.41 -11.91
CA ILE A 198 2.48 -14.38 -10.87
C ILE A 198 1.54 -14.69 -9.71
N ILE A 199 2.06 -14.67 -8.49
CA ILE A 199 1.28 -14.82 -7.25
C ILE A 199 1.43 -13.54 -6.43
N ILE A 200 0.30 -12.95 -6.03
CA ILE A 200 0.24 -11.84 -5.08
C ILE A 200 -0.45 -12.34 -3.81
N SER A 201 0.26 -12.29 -2.67
CA SER A 201 -0.33 -12.67 -1.38
C SER A 201 -0.63 -11.46 -0.51
N GLY A 202 -1.83 -11.45 0.07
CA GLY A 202 -2.31 -10.46 1.04
C GLY A 202 -3.36 -11.06 1.97
N ALA A 203 -3.15 -12.31 2.38
CA ALA A 203 -4.05 -13.11 3.20
C ALA A 203 -3.89 -12.81 4.70
N GLY A 204 -2.69 -12.42 5.14
CA GLY A 204 -2.37 -12.23 6.56
C GLY A 204 -2.29 -13.55 7.34
N GLN A 205 -1.84 -14.62 6.69
CA GLN A 205 -1.73 -15.96 7.26
C GLN A 205 -0.29 -16.48 7.10
N PRO A 206 0.52 -16.46 8.17
CA PRO A 206 1.91 -16.92 8.11
C PRO A 206 2.05 -18.36 7.61
N GLY A 207 2.98 -18.57 6.66
CA GLY A 207 3.31 -19.91 6.15
C GLY A 207 2.21 -20.57 5.31
N LEU A 208 1.30 -19.76 4.75
CA LEU A 208 0.26 -20.21 3.82
C LEU A 208 0.86 -20.76 2.52
N LEU A 209 1.90 -20.10 2.00
CA LEU A 209 2.59 -20.53 0.77
C LEU A 209 3.90 -21.23 1.10
N LYS A 210 4.08 -22.43 0.54
CA LYS A 210 5.25 -23.28 0.71
C LYS A 210 5.91 -23.62 -0.62
N PRO A 211 7.23 -23.91 -0.65
CA PRO A 211 7.97 -24.15 -1.89
C PRO A 211 7.35 -25.23 -2.79
N GLU A 212 6.89 -26.35 -2.23
CA GLU A 212 6.32 -27.49 -2.94
C GLU A 212 4.99 -27.20 -3.66
N MET A 213 4.37 -26.07 -3.32
CA MET A 213 3.13 -25.59 -3.93
C MET A 213 3.39 -24.70 -5.14
N LEU A 214 4.62 -24.23 -5.35
CA LEU A 214 4.92 -23.22 -6.35
C LEU A 214 5.33 -23.82 -7.70
N LYS A 215 4.90 -23.18 -8.78
CA LYS A 215 5.48 -23.37 -10.12
C LYS A 215 6.94 -22.89 -10.12
N HIS A 216 7.85 -23.68 -10.68
CA HIS A 216 9.24 -23.25 -10.83
C HIS A 216 9.32 -21.99 -11.70
N GLY A 217 10.01 -20.96 -11.21
CA GLY A 217 10.15 -19.69 -11.91
C GLY A 217 8.97 -18.73 -11.76
N VAL A 218 8.00 -19.02 -10.88
CA VAL A 218 6.90 -18.10 -10.55
C VAL A 218 7.43 -16.76 -10.02
N VAL A 219 6.72 -15.66 -10.30
CA VAL A 219 6.92 -14.38 -9.62
C VAL A 219 6.05 -14.36 -8.37
N LEU A 220 6.64 -14.34 -7.18
CA LEU A 220 5.93 -14.33 -5.91
C LEU A 220 6.14 -13.01 -5.17
N ILE A 221 5.08 -12.20 -5.11
CA ILE A 221 5.04 -10.95 -4.36
C ILE A 221 4.17 -11.15 -3.11
N ASP A 222 4.83 -11.32 -1.98
CA ASP A 222 4.24 -11.40 -0.66
C ASP A 222 4.08 -10.00 -0.05
N ALA A 223 2.84 -9.51 -0.07
CA ALA A 223 2.41 -8.28 0.58
C ALA A 223 1.61 -8.55 1.87
N GLY A 224 1.53 -9.81 2.30
CA GLY A 224 0.97 -10.19 3.59
C GLY A 224 1.87 -9.71 4.72
N THR A 225 1.27 -9.19 5.79
CA THR A 225 2.00 -8.85 7.01
C THR A 225 1.20 -9.28 8.21
N SER A 226 1.78 -10.18 8.99
CA SER A 226 1.23 -10.64 10.27
C SER A 226 2.33 -10.59 11.34
N GLU A 227 1.92 -10.46 12.60
CA GLU A 227 2.83 -10.58 13.73
C GLU A 227 2.89 -12.04 14.21
N SER A 228 4.10 -12.58 14.36
CA SER A 228 4.33 -13.90 14.93
C SER A 228 5.58 -13.87 15.81
N GLY A 229 5.41 -14.11 17.11
CA GLY A 229 6.51 -14.12 18.08
C GLY A 229 7.30 -12.81 18.15
N GLY A 230 6.63 -11.65 18.01
CA GLY A 230 7.25 -10.32 18.01
C GLY A 230 8.00 -9.96 16.73
N LYS A 231 7.84 -10.75 15.66
CA LYS A 231 8.40 -10.48 14.33
C LYS A 231 7.29 -10.31 13.31
N ILE A 232 7.51 -9.40 12.36
CA ILE A 232 6.66 -9.28 11.18
C ILE A 232 7.03 -10.41 10.22
N VAL A 233 6.05 -11.22 9.82
CA VAL A 233 6.20 -12.33 8.89
C VAL A 233 5.17 -12.20 7.76
N GLY A 234 5.52 -12.74 6.59
CA GLY A 234 4.66 -12.75 5.42
C GLY A 234 3.79 -14.00 5.33
N ASP A 235 2.99 -14.08 4.28
CA ASP A 235 2.16 -15.25 3.99
C ASP A 235 2.98 -16.42 3.42
N ALA A 236 4.14 -16.15 2.81
CA ALA A 236 5.00 -17.13 2.20
C ALA A 236 6.21 -17.50 3.08
N GLU A 237 6.58 -18.78 3.07
CA GLU A 237 7.82 -19.22 3.70
C GLU A 237 9.04 -18.65 2.96
N PRO A 238 10.10 -18.19 3.66
CA PRO A 238 11.30 -17.64 3.02
C PRO A 238 11.98 -18.60 2.01
N SER A 239 11.84 -19.90 2.22
CA SER A 239 12.33 -20.97 1.33
C SER A 239 11.68 -20.92 -0.07
N CYS A 240 10.54 -20.23 -0.23
CA CYS A 240 9.92 -20.02 -1.54
C CYS A 240 10.84 -19.25 -2.51
N ALA A 241 11.81 -18.49 -1.98
CA ALA A 241 12.84 -17.80 -2.76
C ALA A 241 13.72 -18.76 -3.59
N GLU A 242 13.80 -20.04 -3.22
CA GLU A 242 14.56 -21.06 -3.96
C GLU A 242 13.83 -21.54 -5.22
N VAL A 243 12.50 -21.39 -5.28
CA VAL A 243 11.66 -21.84 -6.40
C VAL A 243 11.25 -20.67 -7.31
N ALA A 244 10.99 -19.50 -6.71
CA ALA A 244 10.51 -18.33 -7.41
C ALA A 244 11.61 -17.63 -8.23
N SER A 245 11.28 -17.21 -9.45
CA SER A 245 12.18 -16.36 -10.24
C SER A 245 12.35 -14.99 -9.60
N ILE A 246 11.31 -14.50 -8.91
CA ILE A 246 11.29 -13.27 -8.13
C ILE A 246 10.55 -13.54 -6.82
N PHE A 247 11.12 -13.15 -5.70
CA PHE A 247 10.51 -13.28 -4.38
C PHE A 247 10.68 -11.99 -3.58
N THR A 248 9.61 -11.50 -2.96
CA THR A 248 9.69 -10.39 -2.00
C THR A 248 9.74 -10.89 -0.56
N PRO A 249 10.81 -10.59 0.20
CA PRO A 249 10.90 -11.00 1.59
C PRO A 249 9.97 -10.17 2.48
N VAL A 250 9.50 -10.77 3.57
CA VAL A 250 8.79 -10.06 4.63
C VAL A 250 9.54 -10.27 5.95
N PRO A 251 9.99 -9.18 6.62
CA PRO A 251 9.91 -7.78 6.22
C PRO A 251 10.99 -7.40 5.19
N GLY A 252 10.77 -6.31 4.46
CA GLY A 252 11.80 -5.70 3.61
C GLY A 252 11.52 -5.71 2.10
N GLY A 253 10.45 -6.37 1.65
CA GLY A 253 9.98 -6.38 0.28
C GLY A 253 8.97 -5.26 0.00
N VAL A 254 7.68 -5.59 -0.08
CA VAL A 254 6.62 -4.67 -0.51
C VAL A 254 6.45 -3.46 0.41
N GLY A 255 6.46 -3.67 1.73
CA GLY A 255 6.15 -2.65 2.74
C GLY A 255 6.97 -1.35 2.61
N PRO A 256 8.33 -1.40 2.61
CA PRO A 256 9.16 -0.22 2.43
C PRO A 256 8.87 0.57 1.14
N ILE A 257 8.61 -0.14 0.03
CA ILE A 257 8.31 0.48 -1.27
C ILE A 257 6.94 1.17 -1.20
N ALA A 258 5.93 0.50 -0.65
CA ALA A 258 4.59 1.07 -0.49
C ALA A 258 4.64 2.37 0.35
N VAL A 259 5.42 2.40 1.44
CA VAL A 259 5.59 3.62 2.24
C VAL A 259 6.25 4.75 1.43
N ALA A 260 7.28 4.46 0.62
CA ALA A 260 7.88 5.47 -0.25
C ALA A 260 6.87 6.03 -1.27
N LEU A 261 5.99 5.17 -1.78
CA LEU A 261 4.99 5.55 -2.79
C LEU A 261 3.83 6.39 -2.21
N ILE A 262 3.54 6.32 -0.92
CA ILE A 262 2.67 7.32 -0.25
C ILE A 262 3.21 8.74 -0.45
N PHE A 263 4.53 8.93 -0.32
CA PHE A 263 5.15 10.24 -0.52
C PHE A 263 5.23 10.64 -2.01
N LYS A 264 5.38 9.66 -2.92
CA LYS A 264 5.22 9.89 -4.37
C LYS A 264 3.81 10.39 -4.67
N ASN A 265 2.79 9.75 -4.10
CA ASN A 265 1.39 10.15 -4.27
C ASN A 265 1.16 11.57 -3.73
N LEU A 266 1.64 11.87 -2.52
CA LEU A 266 1.57 13.21 -1.94
C LEU A 266 2.18 14.28 -2.87
N LEU A 267 3.37 14.01 -3.41
CA LEU A 267 4.04 14.93 -4.32
C LEU A 267 3.23 15.18 -5.60
N LEU A 268 2.67 14.13 -6.19
CA LEU A 268 1.84 14.22 -7.39
C LEU A 268 0.55 15.02 -7.13
N LEU A 269 -0.16 14.71 -6.04
CA LEU A 269 -1.38 15.40 -5.63
C LEU A 269 -1.10 16.88 -5.30
N ALA A 270 -0.02 17.18 -4.58
CA ALA A 270 0.40 18.55 -4.27
C ALA A 270 0.66 19.37 -5.55
N LYS A 271 1.36 18.79 -6.54
CA LYS A 271 1.63 19.44 -7.83
C LYS A 271 0.33 19.73 -8.59
N ALA A 272 -0.57 18.75 -8.69
CA ALA A 272 -1.85 18.92 -9.37
C ALA A 272 -2.72 20.02 -8.72
N SER A 273 -2.80 20.04 -7.39
CA SER A 273 -3.55 21.04 -6.62
C SER A 273 -3.03 22.48 -6.83
N ARG A 274 -1.74 22.64 -7.12
CA ARG A 274 -1.10 23.95 -7.32
C ARG A 274 -1.22 24.47 -8.75
N ILE A 275 -1.36 23.60 -9.74
CA ILE A 275 -1.62 23.99 -11.14
C ILE A 275 -3.05 24.52 -11.32
N LEU A 276 -3.99 24.04 -10.50
CA LEU A 276 -5.40 24.44 -10.52
C LEU A 276 -5.71 25.74 -9.72
N LYS A 277 -4.68 26.39 -9.15
CA LYS A 277 -4.81 27.65 -8.38
C LYS A 277 -4.30 28.82 -9.22
#